data_AF-A0A671XFB6-F1
#
_entry.id   AF-A0A671XFB6-F1
#
_cell.length_a   1.000
_cell.length_b   1.000
_cell.length_c   1.000
_cell.angle_alpha   90.00
_cell.angle_beta   90.00
_cell.angle_gamma   90.00
#
_symmetry.space_group_name_H-M   'P 1'
#
loop_
_entity.id
_entity.type
_entity.pdbx_description
1 polymer ?
#
loop_
_entity_poly.entity_id
_entity_poly.type
_entity_poly.pdbx_seq_one_letter_code
_entity_poly.pdbx_strand_id
1 'polypeptide(L)'
;MPHCAAFGCNFQSKGNKGTDVSLHCFPTDKKRRKEWEDVCGRTQLPKDPRLCSQHFSPDLTGAAGYKRRLKPNAFPTIFPHKEPKRLRGASEMRLKKKTSRRFFISLYYN
;
A
#
# COMPACT_ATOMS: atom_id res chain seq x y z
N MET A 1 7.33 6.47 -22.90
CA MET A 1 5.91 6.08 -22.83
C MET A 1 5.57 5.78 -21.36
N PRO A 2 4.49 6.33 -20.77
CA PRO A 2 4.25 6.16 -19.34
C PRO A 2 3.81 4.73 -19.00
N HIS A 3 4.44 4.14 -18.00
CA HIS A 3 4.15 2.81 -17.46
C HIS A 3 3.90 2.91 -15.95
N CYS A 4 3.27 1.88 -15.35
CA CYS A 4 3.05 1.87 -13.91
C CYS A 4 4.37 1.69 -13.13
N ALA A 5 4.58 2.56 -12.15
CA ALA A 5 5.76 2.57 -11.29
C ALA A 5 5.67 1.58 -10.13
N ALA A 6 4.50 0.97 -9.88
CA ALA A 6 4.35 -0.04 -8.85
C ALA A 6 5.22 -1.27 -9.16
N PHE A 7 5.89 -1.80 -8.14
CA PHE A 7 6.60 -3.06 -8.24
C PHE A 7 5.64 -4.20 -8.63
N GLY A 8 6.02 -5.01 -9.62
CA GLY A 8 5.21 -6.12 -10.12
C GLY A 8 4.02 -5.72 -11.03
N CYS A 9 3.80 -4.43 -11.29
CA CYS A 9 2.76 -3.99 -12.22
C CYS A 9 3.32 -3.77 -13.64
N ASN A 10 2.79 -4.51 -14.61
CA ASN A 10 3.17 -4.42 -16.02
C ASN A 10 2.20 -3.54 -16.86
N PHE A 11 1.37 -2.73 -16.20
CA PHE A 11 0.39 -1.89 -16.91
C PHE A 11 1.08 -0.79 -17.74
N GLN A 12 0.74 -0.76 -19.02
CA GLN A 12 1.22 0.23 -19.99
C GLN A 12 0.06 0.80 -20.80
N SER A 13 0.06 2.12 -21.01
CA SER A 13 -1.05 2.80 -21.68
C SER A 13 -1.28 2.37 -23.13
N LYS A 14 -0.22 2.08 -23.90
CA LYS A 14 -0.34 1.69 -25.32
C LYS A 14 -0.90 0.27 -25.51
N GLY A 15 -0.56 -0.66 -24.62
CA GLY A 15 -1.00 -2.06 -24.70
C GLY A 15 -2.40 -2.31 -24.14
N ASN A 16 -2.96 -1.34 -23.42
CA ASN A 16 -4.26 -1.46 -22.72
C ASN A 16 -5.26 -0.41 -23.21
N LYS A 17 -5.18 -0.04 -24.50
CA LYS A 17 -6.18 0.84 -25.13
C LYS A 17 -7.53 0.11 -25.13
N GLY A 18 -8.52 0.67 -24.44
CA GLY A 18 -9.83 0.05 -24.25
C GLY A 18 -10.10 -0.47 -22.83
N THR A 19 -9.12 -0.36 -21.93
CA THR A 19 -9.34 -0.59 -20.50
C THR A 19 -9.75 0.70 -19.79
N ASP A 20 -10.59 0.59 -18.77
CA ASP A 20 -10.97 1.72 -17.90
C ASP A 20 -9.83 2.19 -16.98
N VAL A 21 -8.64 1.63 -17.14
CA VAL A 21 -7.48 1.90 -16.28
C VAL A 21 -6.74 3.17 -16.73
N SER A 22 -6.65 4.15 -15.84
CA SER A 22 -5.87 5.40 -16.05
C SER A 22 -4.53 5.35 -15.36
N LEU A 23 -3.54 6.05 -15.92
CA LEU A 23 -2.29 6.38 -15.23
C LEU A 23 -2.39 7.74 -14.54
N HIS A 24 -2.14 7.77 -13.24
CA HIS A 24 -2.16 8.96 -12.41
C HIS A 24 -0.75 9.40 -12.02
N CYS A 25 -0.49 10.70 -12.10
CA CYS A 25 0.77 11.28 -11.61
C CYS A 25 0.82 11.27 -10.09
N PHE A 26 2.05 11.27 -9.55
CA PHE A 26 2.26 11.47 -8.13
C PHE A 26 1.79 12.86 -7.70
N PRO A 27 1.30 13.00 -6.46
CA PRO A 27 0.87 14.29 -5.93
C PRO A 27 2.02 15.30 -5.88
N THR A 28 1.67 16.58 -5.87
CA THR A 28 2.63 17.69 -5.70
C THR A 28 3.14 17.76 -4.27
N ASP A 29 2.31 17.37 -3.30
CA ASP A 29 2.64 17.36 -1.88
C ASP A 29 3.78 16.38 -1.59
N LYS A 30 4.90 16.89 -1.06
CA LYS A 30 6.11 16.09 -0.78
C LYS A 30 5.85 14.92 0.18
N LYS A 31 5.00 15.12 1.20
CA LYS A 31 4.65 14.07 2.17
C LYS A 31 3.94 12.91 1.49
N ARG A 32 2.87 13.20 0.76
CA ARG A 32 2.08 12.18 0.04
C ARG A 32 2.86 11.53 -1.10
N ARG A 33 3.71 12.31 -1.77
CA ARG A 33 4.64 11.79 -2.77
C ARG A 33 5.53 10.73 -2.14
N LYS A 34 6.20 11.05 -1.03
CA LYS A 34 7.06 10.09 -0.31
C LYS A 34 6.29 8.83 0.10
N GLU A 35 5.08 8.99 0.65
CA GLU A 35 4.23 7.84 1.00
C GLU A 35 3.99 6.94 -0.23
N TRP A 36 3.66 7.52 -1.39
CA TRP A 36 3.50 6.75 -2.62
C TRP A 36 4.79 6.08 -3.09
N GLU A 37 5.93 6.77 -2.99
CA GLU A 37 7.25 6.21 -3.31
C GLU A 37 7.55 5.00 -2.42
N ASP A 38 7.29 5.12 -1.12
CA ASP A 38 7.45 4.06 -0.12
C ASP A 38 6.49 2.87 -0.34
N VAL A 39 5.31 3.11 -0.93
CA VAL A 39 4.38 2.01 -1.27
C VAL A 39 4.68 1.37 -2.62
N CYS A 40 5.25 2.10 -3.58
CA CYS A 40 5.64 1.53 -4.88
C CYS A 40 6.65 0.39 -4.76
N GLY A 41 7.48 0.39 -3.72
CA GLY A 41 8.41 -0.71 -3.43
C GLY A 41 9.55 -0.84 -4.44
N ARG A 42 9.86 0.21 -5.20
CA ARG A 42 11.03 0.27 -6.09
C ARG A 42 12.12 1.15 -5.48
N THR A 43 13.36 0.68 -5.50
CA THR A 43 14.53 1.45 -5.06
C THR A 43 14.78 2.66 -5.96
N GLN A 44 14.47 2.53 -7.25
CA GLN A 44 14.62 3.60 -8.23
C GLN A 44 13.31 3.78 -9.01
N LEU A 45 12.71 4.96 -8.87
CA LEU A 45 11.54 5.36 -9.63
C LEU A 45 11.97 6.06 -10.93
N PRO A 46 11.20 5.92 -12.01
CA PRO A 46 11.45 6.66 -13.24
C PRO A 46 11.26 8.17 -13.02
N LYS A 47 11.81 9.00 -13.92
CA LYS A 47 11.75 10.48 -13.84
C LYS A 47 10.33 11.04 -13.63
N ASP A 48 9.35 10.43 -14.29
CA ASP A 48 7.93 10.77 -14.18
C ASP A 48 7.14 9.55 -13.71
N PRO A 49 7.19 9.21 -12.41
CA PRO A 49 6.53 8.02 -11.90
C PRO A 49 5.01 8.20 -11.93
N ARG A 50 4.30 7.13 -12.30
CA ARG A 50 2.84 7.10 -12.42
C ARG A 50 2.29 5.79 -11.89
N LEU A 51 1.11 5.81 -11.30
CA LEU A 51 0.41 4.61 -10.84
C LEU A 51 -0.86 4.41 -11.64
N CYS A 52 -1.18 3.16 -11.99
CA CYS A 52 -2.45 2.84 -12.63
C CYS A 52 -3.61 2.84 -11.62
N SER A 53 -4.84 3.07 -12.09
CA SER A 53 -6.04 3.14 -11.23
C SER A 53 -6.33 1.84 -10.48
N GLN A 54 -5.80 0.70 -10.91
CA GLN A 54 -5.89 -0.58 -10.20
C GLN A 54 -5.27 -0.55 -8.79
N HIS A 55 -4.36 0.38 -8.53
CA HIS A 55 -3.75 0.53 -7.21
C HIS A 55 -4.58 1.40 -6.25
N PHE A 56 -5.66 2.01 -6.73
CA PHE A 56 -6.52 2.92 -5.97
C PHE A 56 -7.93 2.34 -5.84
N SER A 57 -8.62 2.70 -4.74
CA SER A 57 -10.06 2.42 -4.67
C SER A 57 -10.78 3.17 -5.80
N PRO A 58 -11.75 2.55 -6.49
CA PRO A 58 -12.53 3.21 -7.54
C PRO A 58 -13.18 4.50 -7.04
N ASP A 59 -13.58 4.56 -5.77
CA ASP A 59 -14.20 5.73 -5.13
C ASP A 59 -13.25 6.94 -5.01
N LEU A 60 -11.95 6.69 -5.07
CA LEU A 60 -10.90 7.70 -4.93
C LEU A 60 -10.39 8.21 -6.28
N THR A 61 -10.80 7.55 -7.37
CA THR A 61 -10.56 7.99 -8.74
C THR A 61 -11.64 8.99 -9.17
N GLY A 62 -11.25 10.12 -9.74
CA GLY A 62 -12.21 11.12 -10.22
C GLY A 62 -13.10 10.57 -11.35
N ALA A 63 -14.37 10.97 -11.35
CA ALA A 63 -15.35 10.59 -12.38
C ALA A 63 -14.83 10.92 -13.80
N ALA A 64 -15.31 10.15 -14.78
CA ALA A 64 -14.91 10.27 -16.18
C ALA A 64 -15.21 11.68 -16.73
N GLY A 65 -14.20 12.54 -16.80
CA GLY A 65 -14.36 13.91 -17.31
C GLY A 65 -13.15 14.79 -17.05
N TYR A 66 -12.52 15.23 -18.15
CA TYR A 66 -11.43 16.19 -18.34
C TYR A 66 -10.12 16.09 -17.53
N LYS A 67 -10.09 15.65 -16.28
CA LYS A 67 -8.85 15.23 -15.62
C LYS A 67 -9.18 14.13 -14.61
N ARG A 68 -8.85 12.87 -14.94
CA ARG A 68 -8.86 11.73 -14.01
C ARG A 68 -7.83 11.97 -12.89
N ARG A 69 -8.09 12.95 -12.03
CA ARG A 69 -7.30 13.29 -10.85
C ARG A 69 -7.79 12.42 -9.71
N LEU A 70 -6.86 11.98 -8.91
CA LEU A 70 -7.17 11.30 -7.67
C LEU A 70 -7.67 12.33 -6.65
N LYS A 71 -8.61 11.90 -5.80
CA LYS A 71 -9.07 12.72 -4.67
C LYS A 71 -7.87 13.12 -3.79
N PRO A 72 -7.94 14.26 -3.09
CA PRO A 72 -6.87 14.70 -2.18
C PRO A 72 -6.58 13.71 -1.04
N ASN A 73 -7.45 12.75 -0.77
CA ASN A 73 -7.23 11.70 0.23
C ASN A 73 -7.00 10.31 -0.40
N ALA A 74 -6.81 10.25 -1.72
CA ALA A 74 -6.55 9.00 -2.41
C ALA A 74 -5.17 8.45 -2.08
N PHE A 75 -5.13 7.24 -1.53
CA PHE A 75 -3.90 6.52 -1.27
C PHE A 75 -3.90 5.21 -2.05
N PRO A 76 -2.77 4.83 -2.66
CA PRO A 76 -2.69 3.55 -3.31
C PRO A 76 -2.62 2.48 -2.21
N THR A 77 -3.64 1.63 -2.14
CA THR A 77 -3.80 0.63 -1.07
C THR A 77 -3.52 -0.79 -1.55
N ILE A 78 -3.52 -1.02 -2.86
CA ILE A 78 -3.43 -2.36 -3.45
C ILE A 78 -2.02 -2.56 -4.01
N PHE A 79 -1.14 -3.24 -3.27
CA PHE A 79 0.19 -3.63 -3.75
C PHE A 79 0.44 -5.10 -3.44
N PRO A 80 0.53 -5.98 -4.45
CA PRO A 80 0.68 -7.43 -4.23
C PRO A 80 2.03 -7.80 -3.59
N HIS A 81 3.05 -6.94 -3.68
CA HIS A 81 4.37 -7.19 -3.12
C HIS A 81 4.46 -6.95 -1.61
N LYS A 82 3.61 -6.08 -1.04
CA LYS A 82 3.52 -5.97 0.42
C LYS A 82 2.62 -7.10 0.86
N GLU A 83 3.21 -8.28 1.13
CA GLU A 83 2.59 -9.28 1.99
C GLU A 83 1.96 -8.50 3.15
N PRO A 84 0.65 -8.63 3.43
CA PRO A 84 0.12 -8.10 4.67
C PRO A 84 1.04 -8.65 5.74
N LYS A 85 1.67 -7.79 6.55
CA LYS A 85 2.50 -8.25 7.66
C LYS A 85 1.58 -9.17 8.44
N ARG A 86 1.71 -10.49 8.24
CA ARG A 86 1.04 -11.47 9.07
C ARG A 86 1.49 -11.04 10.43
N LEU A 87 0.56 -10.52 11.23
CA LEU A 87 0.83 -10.23 12.62
C LEU A 87 1.31 -11.58 13.15
N ARG A 88 2.64 -11.75 13.28
CA ARG A 88 3.19 -12.96 13.85
C ARG A 88 2.54 -13.02 15.21
N GLY A 89 1.64 -13.98 15.44
CA GLY A 89 0.98 -14.26 16.72
C GLY A 89 1.97 -14.68 17.83
N ALA A 90 3.22 -14.21 17.75
CA ALA A 90 4.23 -14.37 18.78
C ALA A 90 4.01 -13.40 19.96
N SER A 91 3.28 -12.29 19.77
CA SER A 91 2.98 -11.36 20.86
C SER A 91 1.91 -11.89 21.83
N GLU A 92 0.86 -12.55 21.34
CA GLU A 92 -0.18 -13.15 22.21
C GLU A 92 0.39 -14.27 23.09
N MET A 93 1.29 -15.09 22.55
CA MET A 93 1.88 -16.20 23.29
C MET A 93 2.85 -15.75 24.40
N ARG A 94 3.41 -14.53 24.29
CA ARG A 94 4.32 -13.95 25.31
C ARG A 94 3.57 -13.37 26.51
N LEU A 95 2.33 -12.90 26.34
CA LEU A 95 1.49 -12.47 27.47
C LEU A 95 0.91 -13.66 28.23
N LYS A 96 0.47 -14.74 27.56
CA LYS A 96 -0.06 -15.93 28.24
C LYS A 96 0.96 -16.64 29.14
N LYS A 97 2.25 -16.66 28.77
CA LYS A 97 3.33 -17.21 29.62
C LYS A 97 3.59 -16.42 30.90
N LYS A 98 3.26 -15.12 30.94
CA LYS A 98 3.47 -14.27 32.12
C LYS A 98 2.41 -14.49 33.20
N THR A 99 1.18 -14.86 32.81
CA THR A 99 0.08 -15.10 33.75
C THR A 99 0.20 -16.45 34.46
N SER A 100 0.69 -17.50 33.78
CA SER A 100 0.84 -18.83 34.38
C SER A 100 1.97 -18.90 35.41
N ARG A 101 3.06 -18.14 35.23
CA ARG A 101 4.18 -18.10 36.21
C ARG A 101 3.85 -17.30 37.47
N ARG A 102 2.84 -16.43 37.44
CA ARG A 102 2.43 -15.66 38.63
C ARG A 102 1.53 -16.46 39.58
N PHE A 103 0.84 -17.50 39.09
CA PHE A 103 0.02 -18.37 39.94
C PHE A 103 0.84 -19.43 40.69
N PHE A 104 1.93 -19.95 40.11
CA PHE A 104 2.72 -21.02 40.76
C PHE A 104 3.62 -20.55 41.90
N ILE A 105 4.03 -19.28 41.94
CA ILE A 105 4.95 -18.78 42.98
C ILE A 105 4.20 -18.47 44.29
N SER A 106 2.89 -18.21 44.24
CA SER A 106 2.09 -17.87 45.43
C SER A 106 1.69 -19.08 46.30
N LEU A 107 1.86 -20.31 45.81
CA LEU A 107 1.50 -21.55 46.55
C LEU A 107 2.69 -22.23 47.24
N TYR A 108 3.90 -21.67 47.09
CA TYR A 108 5.13 -22.19 47.71
C TYR A 108 5.73 -21.24 48.77
N TYR A 109 5.03 -20.16 49.10
CA TYR A 109 5.35 -19.24 50.20
C TYR A 109 4.08 -18.87 50.98
N ASN A 110 3.46 -19.87 51.63
CA ASN A 110 2.91 -19.75 52.98
C ASN A 110 2.85 -21.14 53.61
#